data_AF-A0A2V8TN87-F1
#
_entry.id   AF-A0A2V8TN87-F1
#
_cell.length_a   1.000
_cell.length_b   1.000
_cell.length_c   1.000
_cell.angle_alpha   90.00
_cell.angle_beta   90.00
_cell.angle_gamma   90.00
#
_symmetry.space_group_name_H-M   'P 1'
#
loop_
_entity.id
_entity.type
_entity.pdbx_description
1 polymer ?
#
loop_
_entity_poly.entity_id
_entity_poly.type
_entity_poly.pdbx_seq_one_letter_code
_entity_poly.pdbx_strand_id
1 'polypeptide(L)' 'MTPVVPRILIATFNPGKARELARLLASAGVALVTPGDLGVRQPYEETGANYEENARGKAIHYATLAGLAALAD' A
#
# COMPACT_ATOMS: atom_id res chain seq x y z
N MET A 1 -17.14 21.10 9.97
CA MET A 1 -16.45 19.79 10.10
C MET A 1 -15.38 19.74 9.02
N THR A 2 -14.11 19.57 9.39
CA THR A 2 -13.03 19.42 8.39
C THR A 2 -13.21 18.07 7.69
N PRO A 3 -13.17 18.00 6.35
CA PRO A 3 -13.23 16.71 5.67
C PRO A 3 -12.03 15.85 6.09
N VAL A 4 -12.30 14.62 6.51
CA VAL A 4 -11.25 13.63 6.79
C VAL A 4 -10.82 13.05 5.45
N VAL A 5 -9.57 13.28 5.07
CA VAL A 5 -9.00 12.67 3.85
C VAL A 5 -8.66 11.21 4.17
N PRO A 6 -9.27 10.23 3.49
CA PRO A 6 -8.97 8.82 3.72
C PRO A 6 -7.53 8.50 3.35
N ARG A 7 -6.87 7.66 4.14
CA ARG A 7 -5.51 7.19 3.87
C ARG A 7 -5.53 5.80 3.24
N ILE A 8 -4.78 5.62 2.17
CA ILE A 8 -4.54 4.32 1.54
C ILE A 8 -3.05 4.00 1.61
N LEU A 9 -2.75 2.77 1.99
CA LEU A 9 -1.40 2.23 2.01
C LEU A 9 -1.01 1.72 0.61
N ILE A 10 0.11 2.18 0.07
CA ILE A 10 0.76 1.58 -1.09
C ILE A 10 1.74 0.56 -0.56
N ALA A 11 1.37 -0.72 -0.62
CA ALA A 11 2.04 -1.86 0.00
C ALA A 11 3.34 -2.27 -0.72
N THR A 12 4.23 -1.32 -0.98
CA THR A 12 5.51 -1.54 -1.66
C THR A 12 6.65 -0.80 -0.95
N PHE A 13 7.83 -1.41 -0.92
CA PHE A 13 9.08 -0.72 -0.56
C PHE A 13 9.83 -0.20 -1.79
N ASN A 14 9.31 -0.40 -3.00
CA ASN A 14 9.91 0.13 -4.22
C ASN A 14 9.52 1.61 -4.40
N PRO A 15 10.47 2.55 -4.28
CA PRO A 15 10.16 3.98 -4.36
C PRO A 15 9.73 4.42 -5.76
N GLY A 16 10.11 3.69 -6.82
CA GLY A 16 9.65 3.93 -8.18
C GLY A 16 8.16 3.61 -8.34
N LYS A 17 7.75 2.42 -7.88
CA LYS A 17 6.34 1.99 -7.89
C LYS A 17 5.45 2.90 -7.03
N ALA A 18 5.92 3.26 -5.84
CA ALA A 18 5.19 4.19 -4.98
C ALA A 18 4.94 5.55 -5.67
N ARG A 19 5.95 6.11 -6.34
CA ARG A 19 5.82 7.36 -7.12
C ARG A 19 4.89 7.22 -8.32
N GLU A 20 4.90 6.07 -8.99
CA GLU A 20 4.00 5.81 -10.12
C GLU A 20 2.54 5.72 -9.67
N LEU A 21 2.24 4.91 -8.66
CA LEU A 21 0.90 4.79 -8.09
C LEU A 21 0.40 6.11 -7.50
N ALA A 22 1.28 6.89 -6.87
CA ALA A 22 0.92 8.21 -6.39
C ALA A 22 0.52 9.19 -7.50
N ARG A 23 1.18 9.12 -8.66
CA ARG A 23 0.79 9.92 -9.83
C ARG A 23 -0.55 9.46 -10.40
N LEU A 24 -0.77 8.15 -10.51
CA LEU A 24 -2.03 7.60 -11.04
C LEU A 24 -3.24 7.92 -10.15
N LEU A 25 -3.04 7.98 -8.83
CA LEU A 25 -4.12 8.21 -7.85
C LEU A 25 -4.20 9.66 -7.38
N ALA A 26 -3.48 10.59 -7.99
CA ALA A 26 -3.40 11.99 -7.53
C ALA A 26 -4.78 12.68 -7.45
N SER A 27 -5.72 12.30 -8.33
CA SER A 27 -7.08 12.86 -8.36
C SER A 27 -8.11 12.08 -7.53
N ALA A 28 -7.71 11.00 -6.84
CA ALA A 28 -8.63 10.10 -6.14
C ALA A 28 -9.10 10.65 -4.78
N GLY A 29 -8.57 11.79 -4.32
CA GLY A 29 -8.97 12.39 -3.04
C GLY A 29 -8.55 11.58 -1.80
N VAL A 30 -7.49 10.77 -1.93
CA VAL A 30 -6.90 9.95 -0.85
C VAL A 30 -5.48 10.42 -0.54
N ALA A 31 -5.08 10.29 0.72
CA ALA A 31 -3.69 10.45 1.11
C ALA A 31 -2.98 9.11 1.02
N LEU A 32 -1.87 9.05 0.28
CA LEU A 32 -1.11 7.82 0.10
C LEU A 32 0.06 7.77 1.06
N VAL A 33 0.26 6.60 1.66
CA VAL A 33 1.42 6.32 2.53
C VAL A 33 2.02 4.97 2.18
N THR A 34 3.28 4.75 2.52
CA THR A 34 3.99 3.49 2.32
C THR A 34 4.24 2.79 3.67
N PRO A 35 4.55 1.48 3.69
CA PRO A 35 4.99 0.79 4.91
C PRO A 35 6.13 1.52 5.63
N GLY A 36 7.08 2.07 4.87
CA GLY A 36 8.21 2.84 5.40
C GLY A 36 7.78 4.11 6.15
N ASP A 37 6.79 4.84 5.62
CA ASP A 37 6.23 6.04 6.28
C ASP A 37 5.56 5.71 7.62
N LEU A 38 5.08 4.47 7.77
CA LEU A 38 4.44 3.96 8.98
C LEU A 38 5.43 3.25 9.93
N GLY A 39 6.71 3.19 9.58
CA GLY A 39 7.71 2.45 10.36
C GLY A 39 7.55 0.93 10.30
N VAL A 40 6.73 0.40 9.39
CA VAL A 40 6.60 -1.03 9.15
C VAL A 40 7.86 -1.52 8.43
N ARG A 41 8.53 -2.51 9.02
CA ARG A 41 9.77 -3.11 8.48
C ARG A 41 9.66 -4.61 8.21
N GLN A 42 8.55 -5.22 8.57
CA GLN A 42 8.32 -6.65 8.41
C GLN A 42 8.02 -6.94 6.95
N PRO A 43 8.91 -7.63 6.22
CA PRO A 43 8.67 -7.94 4.82
C PRO A 43 7.54 -8.96 4.68
N TYR A 44 6.85 -8.90 3.54
CA TYR A 44 5.96 -9.96 3.09
C TYR A 44 6.77 -10.98 2.28
N GLU A 45 6.57 -12.27 2.56
CA GLU A 45 7.13 -13.37 1.78
C GLU A 45 6.16 -13.74 0.66
N GLU A 46 6.62 -13.67 -0.59
CA GLU A 46 5.81 -13.99 -1.78
C GLU A 46 5.74 -15.51 -1.97
N THR A 47 4.72 -16.13 -1.38
CA THR A 47 4.50 -17.59 -1.43
C THR A 47 3.43 -18.02 -2.45
N GLY A 48 2.82 -17.08 -3.15
CA GLY A 48 1.77 -17.34 -4.14
C GLY A 48 2.32 -17.94 -5.43
N ALA A 49 1.48 -18.70 -6.13
CA ALA A 49 1.81 -19.35 -7.39
C ALA A 49 1.76 -18.39 -8.60
N ASN A 50 1.21 -17.20 -8.43
CA ASN A 50 1.07 -16.19 -9.49
C ASN A 50 1.12 -14.76 -8.92
N TYR A 51 1.19 -13.78 -9.83
CA TYR A 51 1.28 -12.37 -9.47
C TYR A 51 0.06 -11.86 -8.68
N GLU A 52 -1.15 -12.30 -9.03
CA GLU A 52 -2.38 -11.88 -8.35
C GLU A 52 -2.39 -12.35 -6.89
N GLU A 53 -1.99 -13.59 -6.63
CA GLU A 53 -1.87 -14.15 -5.28
C GLU A 53 -0.83 -13.40 -4.44
N ASN A 54 0.34 -13.12 -5.02
CA ASN A 54 1.39 -12.36 -4.35
C ASN A 54 0.96 -10.92 -4.06
N ALA A 55 0.32 -10.24 -5.01
CA ALA A 55 -0.23 -8.90 -4.81
C ALA A 55 -1.29 -8.90 -3.70
N ARG A 56 -2.23 -9.85 -3.73
CA ARG A 56 -3.28 -9.98 -2.71
C ARG A 56 -2.70 -10.24 -1.32
N GLY A 57 -1.76 -11.17 -1.20
CA GLY A 57 -1.11 -11.48 0.07
C GLY A 57 -0.32 -10.30 0.62
N LYS A 58 0.42 -9.59 -0.25
CA LYS A 58 1.14 -8.35 0.08
C LYS A 58 0.18 -7.27 0.59
N ALA A 59 -0.93 -7.03 -0.12
CA ALA A 59 -1.95 -6.06 0.30
C ALA A 59 -2.51 -6.40 1.69
N ILE A 60 -2.92 -7.66 1.90
CA ILE A 60 -3.48 -8.12 3.18
C ILE A 60 -2.45 -7.97 4.31
N HIS A 61 -1.23 -8.46 4.11
CA HIS A 61 -0.16 -8.40 5.12
C HIS A 61 0.08 -6.98 5.63
N TYR A 62 0.31 -6.04 4.71
CA TYR A 62 0.59 -4.66 5.09
C TYR A 62 -0.65 -3.91 5.57
N ALA A 63 -1.84 -4.22 5.03
CA ALA A 63 -3.10 -3.68 5.56
C ALA A 63 -3.29 -4.08 7.03
N THR A 64 -3.03 -5.34 7.38
CA THR A 64 -3.12 -5.84 8.75
C THR A 64 -2.13 -5.14 9.68
N LEU A 65 -0.88 -4.95 9.25
CA LEU A 65 0.13 -4.27 10.06
C LEU A 65 -0.15 -2.76 10.23
N ALA A 66 -0.73 -2.12 9.21
CA ALA A 66 -0.96 -0.68 9.20
C ALA A 66 -2.33 -0.26 9.76
N GLY A 67 -3.30 -1.17 9.83
CA GLY A 67 -4.70 -0.83 10.11
C GLY A 67 -5.34 0.05 9.03
N LEU A 68 -4.88 -0.05 7.78
CA LEU A 68 -5.34 0.75 6.63
C LEU A 68 -5.73 -0.16 5.47
N ALA A 69 -6.62 0.31 4.61
CA ALA A 69 -6.80 -0.30 3.29
C ALA A 69 -5.49 -0.17 2.49
N ALA A 70 -5.12 -1.24 1.77
CA ALA A 70 -3.86 -1.28 1.04
C ALA A 70 -4.04 -1.67 -0.43
N LEU A 71 -3.24 -1.05 -1.29
CA LEU A 71 -3.06 -1.40 -2.69
C LEU A 71 -1.68 -2.02 -2.86
N ALA A 72 -1.62 -3.14 -3.58
CA ALA A 72 -0.38 -3.84 -3.89
C ALA A 72 -0.35 -4.24 -5.37
N ASP A 73 0.83 -4.67 -5.80
CA ASP A 73 1.12 -5.23 -7.11
C ASP A 73 2.01 -6.47 -7.02
#